data_AF-A0A9R1XCA5-F1
#
_entry.id   AF-A0A9R1XCA5-F1
#
_cell.length_a   1.000
_cell.length_b   1.000
_cell.length_c   1.000
_cell.angle_alpha   90.00
_cell.angle_beta   90.00
_cell.angle_gamma   90.00
#
_symmetry.space_group_name_H-M   'P 1'
#
loop_
_entity.id
_entity.type
_entity.pdbx_description
1 polymer ?
#
loop_
_entity_poly.entity_id
_entity_poly.type
_entity_poly.pdbx_seq_one_letter_code
_entity_poly.pdbx_strand_id
1 'polypeptide(L)'
;MFTVLEVNETSYENCSDEGIIFNFTGGFGSDVIKLTQPKTYYFIANGGYCYNNDMKVAVNVVESVYVYQPPMMMMMMYLLPLQVMCVLLLLTRNRQ
;
A
#
# COMPACT_ATOMS: atom_id res chain seq x y z
N MET A 1 -16.08 13.51 -9.65
CA MET A 1 -14.69 13.09 -9.96
C MET A 1 -13.81 13.66 -8.88
N PHE A 2 -12.90 12.84 -8.34
CA PHE A 2 -11.98 13.24 -7.27
C PHE A 2 -10.57 13.23 -7.83
N THR A 3 -9.76 14.17 -7.35
CA THR A 3 -8.35 14.29 -7.70
C THR A 3 -7.54 14.06 -6.45
N VAL A 4 -6.51 13.22 -6.55
CA VAL A 4 -5.58 12.96 -5.44
C VAL A 4 -4.41 13.92 -5.58
N LEU A 5 -4.08 14.62 -4.50
CA LEU A 5 -2.97 15.59 -4.44
C LEU A 5 -1.94 15.12 -3.42
N GLU A 6 -0.66 15.08 -3.80
CA GLU A 6 0.46 14.99 -2.85
C GLU A 6 0.76 16.39 -2.31
N VAL A 7 0.84 16.51 -0.99
CA VAL A 7 1.06 17.78 -0.29
C VAL A 7 2.13 17.63 0.81
N ASN A 8 2.55 18.76 1.39
CA ASN A 8 3.40 18.76 2.58
C ASN A 8 2.60 18.43 3.85
N GLU A 9 3.30 18.08 4.93
CA GLU A 9 2.69 17.76 6.24
C GLU A 9 1.77 18.86 6.76
N THR A 10 2.22 20.12 6.73
CA THR A 10 1.39 21.26 7.19
C THR A 10 0.12 21.42 6.35
N SER A 11 0.21 21.21 5.04
CA SER A 11 -0.96 21.25 4.15
C SER A 11 -1.89 20.06 4.38
N TYR A 12 -1.35 18.89 4.74
CA TYR A 12 -2.13 17.71 5.10
C TYR A 12 -2.90 17.87 6.42
N GLU A 13 -2.26 18.46 7.43
CA GLU A 13 -2.90 18.76 8.72
C GLU A 13 -4.03 19.77 8.55
N ASN A 14 -3.74 20.85 7.82
CA ASN A 14 -4.71 21.90 7.56
C ASN A 14 -5.64 21.60 6.38
N CYS A 15 -5.60 20.41 5.76
CA CYS A 15 -6.40 20.12 4.56
C CYS A 15 -6.33 21.20 3.47
N SER A 16 -5.18 21.85 3.32
CA SER A 16 -4.95 22.93 2.36
C SER A 16 -4.42 22.38 1.04
N ASP A 17 -4.95 22.89 -0.06
CA ASP A 17 -4.47 22.69 -1.42
C ASP A 17 -3.35 23.68 -1.80
N GLU A 18 -2.83 24.44 -0.84
CA GLU A 18 -1.62 25.25 -1.01
C GLU A 18 -0.36 24.38 -0.94
N GLY A 19 0.59 24.64 -1.84
CA GLY A 19 1.88 23.94 -1.85
C GLY A 19 1.79 22.50 -2.33
N ILE A 20 0.89 22.21 -3.28
CA ILE A 20 0.79 20.90 -3.96
C ILE A 20 2.15 20.52 -4.54
N ILE A 21 2.64 19.36 -4.12
CA ILE A 21 3.87 18.76 -4.63
C ILE A 21 3.58 18.07 -5.97
N PHE A 22 2.48 17.32 -6.02
CA PHE A 22 2.09 16.59 -7.22
C PHE A 22 0.56 16.46 -7.33
N ASN A 23 0.05 16.60 -8.55
CA ASN A 23 -1.37 16.43 -8.86
C ASN A 23 -1.56 15.15 -9.68
N PHE A 24 -2.22 14.16 -9.09
CA PHE A 24 -2.59 12.95 -9.80
C PHE A 24 -3.95 13.18 -10.45
N THR A 25 -3.92 13.40 -11.77
CA THR A 25 -5.14 13.50 -12.56
C THR A 25 -5.79 12.11 -12.64
N GLY A 26 -6.70 11.88 -11.70
CA GLY A 26 -7.62 10.75 -11.71
C GLY A 26 -8.33 10.66 -13.04
N GLY A 27 -8.00 9.63 -13.82
CA GLY A 27 -8.82 9.19 -14.94
C GLY A 27 -10.16 8.66 -14.43
N PHE A 28 -10.60 7.49 -14.91
CA PHE A 28 -11.83 6.83 -14.44
C PHE A 28 -11.75 6.26 -12.99
N GLY A 29 -10.92 6.84 -12.11
CA GLY A 29 -10.89 6.54 -10.66
C GLY A 29 -9.88 5.50 -10.19
N SER A 30 -8.91 5.10 -11.03
CA SER A 30 -7.84 4.16 -10.66
C SER A 30 -6.46 4.79 -10.86
N ASP A 31 -5.95 5.47 -9.83
CA ASP A 31 -4.62 6.05 -9.83
C ASP A 31 -3.61 5.10 -9.17
N VAL A 32 -2.57 4.72 -9.90
CA VAL A 32 -1.45 3.90 -9.38
C VAL A 32 -0.24 4.81 -9.18
N ILE A 33 0.13 5.02 -7.92
CA ILE A 33 1.24 5.91 -7.54
C ILE A 33 2.42 5.06 -7.07
N LYS A 34 3.59 5.23 -7.70
CA LYS A 34 4.83 4.58 -7.27
C LYS A 34 5.55 5.47 -6.26
N LEU A 35 5.81 4.92 -5.06
CA LEU A 35 6.59 5.59 -4.02
C LEU A 35 8.03 5.08 -4.05
N THR A 36 8.98 5.97 -4.31
CA THR A 36 10.38 5.60 -4.62
C THR A 36 11.36 5.93 -3.52
N GLN A 37 10.99 6.81 -2.58
CA GLN A 37 11.87 7.28 -1.52
C GLN A 37 11.33 6.86 -0.14
N PRO A 38 12.21 6.52 0.82
CA PRO A 38 11.80 6.24 2.19
C PRO A 38 11.48 7.55 2.90
N LYS A 39 10.22 7.98 2.79
CA LYS A 39 9.67 9.16 3.48
C LYS A 39 8.18 8.98 3.72
N THR A 40 7.60 9.83 4.55
CA THR A 40 6.15 9.95 4.66
C THR A 40 5.60 10.77 3.50
N TYR A 41 4.70 10.17 2.74
CA TYR A 41 3.93 10.86 1.70
C TYR A 41 2.55 11.20 2.24
N TYR A 42 2.10 12.43 1.98
CA TYR A 42 0.80 12.91 2.42
C TYR A 42 -0.10 13.16 1.22
N PHE A 43 -1.25 12.50 1.19
CA PHE A 43 -2.22 12.62 0.12
C PHE A 43 -3.56 13.15 0.64
N ILE A 44 -4.16 14.08 -0.11
CA ILE A 44 -5.48 14.64 0.17
C ILE A 44 -6.36 14.61 -1.08
N ALA A 45 -7.68 14.53 -0.89
CA ALA A 45 -8.64 14.75 -1.96
C ALA A 45 -8.91 16.25 -2.18
N ASN A 46 -8.82 16.71 -3.43
CA ASN A 46 -9.15 18.09 -3.82
C ASN A 46 -10.66 18.37 -3.66
N GLY A 47 -11.06 19.63 -3.44
CA GLY A 47 -12.46 20.08 -3.48
C GLY A 47 -13.14 20.12 -2.12
N GLY A 48 -12.37 20.25 -1.03
CA GLY A 48 -12.89 20.34 0.34
C GLY A 48 -13.28 18.99 0.96
N TYR A 49 -13.16 17.87 0.24
CA TYR A 49 -13.46 16.54 0.79
C TYR A 49 -12.49 16.11 1.90
N CYS A 50 -11.28 16.69 1.94
CA CYS A 50 -10.37 16.53 3.06
C CYS A 50 -10.99 17.02 4.37
N TYR A 51 -11.68 18.18 4.38
CA TYR A 51 -12.32 18.72 5.58
C TYR A 51 -13.67 18.08 5.90
N ASN A 52 -14.47 17.84 4.86
CA ASN A 52 -15.86 17.40 5.05
C ASN A 52 -15.94 15.93 5.46
N ASN A 53 -15.03 15.10 4.91
CA ASN A 53 -15.14 13.64 4.96
C ASN A 53 -13.80 12.97 5.33
N ASP A 54 -12.81 13.73 5.84
CA ASP A 54 -11.47 13.24 6.20
C ASP A 54 -10.81 12.39 5.09
N MET A 55 -11.04 12.75 3.82
CA MET A 55 -10.48 12.04 2.67
C MET A 55 -9.00 12.40 2.48
N LYS A 56 -8.17 11.89 3.38
CA LYS A 56 -6.72 12.06 3.40
C LYS A 56 -6.01 10.79 3.91
N VAL A 57 -4.79 10.54 3.44
CA VAL A 57 -3.98 9.39 3.87
C VAL A 57 -2.50 9.77 3.97
N ALA A 58 -1.86 9.36 5.05
CA ALA A 58 -0.41 9.45 5.23
C ALA A 58 0.21 8.07 5.05
N VAL A 59 1.18 7.96 4.15
CA VAL A 59 1.86 6.70 3.84
C VAL A 59 3.31 6.83 4.25
N ASN A 60 3.69 6.18 5.35
CA ASN A 60 5.08 6.09 5.77
C ASN A 60 5.79 5.00 4.97
N VAL A 61 6.60 5.42 3.99
CA VAL A 61 7.43 4.51 3.20
C VAL A 61 8.75 4.33 3.93
N VAL A 62 9.01 3.10 4.34
CA VAL A 62 10.30 2.69 4.90
C VAL A 62 11.14 2.05 3.82
N GLU A 63 12.46 2.09 3.97
CA GLU A 63 13.34 1.33 3.09
C GLU A 63 12.91 -0.13 3.12
N SER A 64 12.64 -0.69 1.94
CA SER A 64 12.44 -2.11 1.81
C SER A 64 13.79 -2.76 2.08
N VAL A 65 14.03 -3.12 3.34
CA VAL A 65 15.09 -4.06 3.62
C VAL A 65 14.57 -5.39 3.07
N TYR A 66 14.95 -5.71 1.83
CA TYR A 66 14.96 -7.09 1.36
C TYR A 66 16.05 -7.81 2.17
N VAL A 67 15.81 -7.94 3.47
CA VAL A 67 16.48 -8.96 4.23
C VAL A 67 15.91 -10.22 3.61
N TYR A 68 16.74 -10.97 2.89
CA TYR A 68 16.56 -12.41 2.83
C TYR A 68 16.66 -12.89 4.28
N GLN A 69 15.58 -12.74 5.06
CA GLN A 69 15.58 -13.11 6.47
C GLN A 69 15.78 -14.62 6.47
N PRO A 70 16.89 -15.14 7.02
CA PRO A 70 17.07 -16.58 7.16
C PRO A 70 15.82 -17.27 7.74
N PRO A 71 15.07 -16.72 8.72
CA PRO A 71 13.85 -17.37 9.20
C PRO A 71 12.69 -17.34 8.20
N MET A 72 12.47 -16.27 7.42
CA MET A 72 11.32 -16.20 6.51
C MET A 72 11.53 -17.08 5.26
N MET A 73 12.76 -17.18 4.77
CA MET A 73 13.08 -18.09 3.68
C MET A 73 13.08 -19.55 4.15
N MET A 74 13.55 -19.82 5.38
CA MET A 74 13.46 -21.14 6.00
C MET A 74 12.00 -21.56 6.21
N MET A 75 11.13 -20.63 6.63
CA MET A 75 9.70 -20.87 6.76
C MET A 75 9.05 -21.20 5.40
N MET A 76 9.41 -20.48 4.32
CA MET A 76 8.95 -20.81 2.96
C MET A 76 9.43 -22.21 2.49
N MET A 77 10.68 -22.60 2.80
CA MET A 77 11.23 -23.90 2.40
C MET A 77 10.56 -25.09 3.10
N TYR A 78 10.06 -24.93 4.33
CA TYR A 78 9.36 -25.99 5.06
C TYR A 78 7.84 -25.98 4.83
N LEU A 79 7.22 -24.82 4.68
CA LEU A 79 5.76 -24.71 4.53
C LEU A 79 5.27 -25.21 3.17
N LEU A 80 5.99 -24.92 2.07
CA LEU A 80 5.62 -25.39 0.74
C LEU A 80 5.54 -26.93 0.66
N PRO A 81 6.56 -27.71 1.08
CA PRO A 81 6.47 -29.17 1.06
C PRO A 81 5.44 -29.70 2.06
N LEU A 82 5.24 -29.08 3.23
CA LEU A 82 4.18 -29.47 4.18
C LEU A 82 2.79 -29.29 3.59
N GLN A 83 2.53 -28.17 2.92
CA GLN A 83 1.26 -27.92 2.23
C GLN A 83 1.05 -28.91 1.09
N VAL A 84 2.08 -29.19 0.29
CA VAL A 84 2.01 -30.18 -0.80
C VAL A 84 1.76 -31.58 -0.27
N MET A 85 2.42 -32.00 0.81
CA MET A 85 2.16 -33.28 1.48
C MET A 85 0.75 -33.34 2.03
N CYS A 86 0.26 -32.29 2.69
CA CYS A 86 -1.10 -32.24 3.21
C CYS A 86 -2.14 -32.35 2.09
N VAL A 87 -1.94 -31.62 0.98
CA VAL A 87 -2.80 -31.71 -0.19
C VAL A 87 -2.75 -33.11 -0.80
N LEU A 88 -1.56 -33.73 -0.94
CA LEU A 88 -1.44 -35.11 -1.41
C LEU A 88 -2.12 -36.12 -0.49
N LEU A 89 -2.01 -35.95 0.84
CA LEU A 89 -2.70 -36.78 1.83
C LEU A 89 -4.22 -36.61 1.74
N LEU A 90 -4.70 -35.38 1.54
CA LEU A 90 -6.13 -35.12 1.35
C LEU A 90 -6.64 -35.68 0.03
N LEU A 91 -5.88 -35.54 -1.06
CA LEU A 91 -6.24 -36.07 -2.38
C LEU A 91 -6.19 -37.59 -2.42
N THR A 92 -5.28 -38.23 -1.68
CA THR A 92 -5.22 -39.70 -1.56
C THR A 92 -6.32 -40.24 -0.64
N ARG A 93 -6.67 -39.51 0.43
CA ARG A 93 -7.78 -39.87 1.33
C ARG A 93 -9.16 -39.72 0.68
N ASN A 94 -9.33 -38.78 -0.25
CA ASN A 94 -10.59 -38.59 -0.99
C ASN A 94 -10.76 -39.56 -2.18
N ARG A 95 -9.77 -40.45 -2.40
CA ARG A 95 -9.76 -41.43 -3.49
C ARG A 95 -10.02 -42.87 -3.03
N GLN A 96 -10.30 -43.08 -1.75
CA GLN A 96 -10.89 -44.32 -1.20
C GLN A 96 -12.33 -44.04 -0.79
#